data_AF-A0A7S2TBC0-F1
#
_entry.id   AF-A0A7S2TBC0-F1
#
_cell.length_a   1.000
_cell.length_b   1.000
_cell.length_c   1.000
_cell.angle_alpha   90.00
_cell.angle_beta   90.00
_cell.angle_gamma   90.00
#
_symmetry.space_group_name_H-M   'P 1'
#
loop_
_entity.id
_entity.type
_entity.pdbx_description
1 polymer ?
#
loop_
_entity_poly.entity_id
_entity_poly.type
_entity_poly.pdbx_seq_one_letter_code
_entity_poly.pdbx_strand_id
1 'polypeptide(L)'
;VSPFYDQRMAAVVPGDSLGEYYAGCLFKITGGRDKQGFPMMQGVLTNQRVRLLLNKNHKCYRERRKGIRKRKSIRGCVVSSEINVLMMALVKKGDKEIEGLTDDPRPRSLGPKRATKIRKMFGLSKEDDVRKFVVKRMKKNGKNWLCPKIQRLVTDRRLAPKAKHIKNDNQNK
;
A
#
# COMPACT_ATOMS: atom_id res chain seq x y z
N VAL A 1 6.80 14.98 -29.37
CA VAL A 1 6.95 15.37 -27.95
C VAL A 1 6.43 14.23 -27.09
N SER A 2 7.18 13.78 -26.08
CA SER A 2 6.75 12.64 -25.25
C SER A 2 5.51 13.02 -24.43
N PRO A 3 4.44 12.19 -24.39
CA PRO A 3 3.16 12.53 -23.75
C PRO A 3 3.24 12.64 -22.21
N PHE A 4 4.39 12.30 -21.63
CA PHE A 4 4.61 12.31 -20.19
C PHE A 4 5.01 13.68 -19.64
N TYR A 5 5.60 14.55 -20.45
CA TYR A 5 6.04 15.87 -19.97
C TYR A 5 4.84 16.75 -19.59
N ASP A 6 5.04 17.59 -18.57
CA ASP A 6 4.04 18.47 -17.97
C ASP A 6 2.84 17.77 -17.32
N GLN A 7 2.80 16.44 -17.38
CA GLN A 7 1.86 15.63 -16.61
C GLN A 7 2.26 15.61 -15.14
N ARG A 8 1.25 15.52 -14.27
CA ARG A 8 1.44 15.45 -12.83
C ARG A 8 1.42 13.99 -12.37
N MET A 9 2.07 13.72 -11.24
CA MET A 9 1.79 12.50 -10.49
C MET A 9 0.28 12.34 -10.27
N ALA A 10 -0.18 11.09 -10.35
CA ALA A 10 -1.56 10.62 -10.39
C ALA A 10 -2.34 10.86 -11.70
N ALA A 11 -1.76 11.55 -12.70
CA ALA A 11 -2.34 11.63 -14.04
C ALA A 11 -2.34 10.24 -14.70
N VAL A 12 -3.37 10.01 -15.52
CA VAL A 12 -3.49 8.83 -16.39
C VAL A 12 -3.00 9.23 -17.77
N VAL A 13 -2.05 8.49 -18.31
CA VAL A 13 -1.36 8.76 -19.56
C VAL A 13 -1.42 7.52 -20.47
N PRO A 14 -1.53 7.72 -21.80
CA PRO A 14 -1.49 6.62 -22.74
C PRO A 14 -0.09 5.99 -22.80
N GLY A 15 -0.06 4.65 -22.94
CA GLY A 15 1.16 3.86 -23.09
C GLY A 15 1.69 3.79 -24.52
N ASP A 16 0.93 4.26 -25.51
CA ASP A 16 1.21 4.06 -26.94
C ASP A 16 2.60 4.57 -27.37
N SER A 17 3.06 5.66 -26.74
CA SER A 17 4.38 6.24 -27.03
C SER A 17 5.57 5.49 -26.42
N LEU A 18 5.34 4.47 -25.58
CA LEU A 18 6.41 3.65 -25.00
C LEU A 18 6.84 2.49 -25.92
N GLY A 19 6.04 2.19 -26.94
CA GLY A 19 6.26 1.12 -27.90
C GLY A 19 5.04 0.23 -28.09
N GLU A 20 5.08 -0.62 -29.11
CA GLU A 20 3.93 -1.44 -29.54
C GLU A 20 3.42 -2.42 -28.47
N TYR A 21 4.29 -2.86 -27.55
CA TYR A 21 3.92 -3.73 -26.43
C TYR A 21 2.95 -3.07 -25.44
N TYR A 22 2.93 -1.75 -25.42
CA TYR A 22 2.12 -0.94 -24.50
C TYR A 22 0.95 -0.23 -25.19
N ALA A 23 0.70 -0.55 -26.46
CA ALA A 23 -0.41 0.00 -27.23
C ALA A 23 -1.75 -0.30 -26.53
N GLY A 24 -2.59 0.72 -26.41
CA GLY A 24 -3.89 0.66 -25.74
C GLY A 24 -3.83 0.58 -24.20
N CYS A 25 -2.63 0.49 -23.60
CA CYS A 25 -2.48 0.50 -22.15
C CYS A 25 -2.67 1.91 -21.59
N LEU A 26 -3.36 2.01 -20.46
CA LEU A 26 -3.42 3.25 -19.68
C LEU A 26 -2.58 3.11 -18.43
N PHE A 27 -1.65 4.03 -18.24
CA PHE A 27 -0.77 4.07 -17.09
C PHE A 27 -1.11 5.25 -16.19
N LYS A 28 -1.07 5.03 -14.87
CA LYS A 28 -1.12 6.11 -13.89
C LYS A 28 0.29 6.39 -13.39
N ILE A 29 0.72 7.64 -13.46
CA ILE A 29 1.99 8.06 -12.89
C ILE A 29 1.88 8.01 -11.37
N THR A 30 2.71 7.21 -10.70
CA THR A 30 2.67 7.03 -9.23
C THR A 30 3.82 7.73 -8.52
N GLY A 31 4.91 7.99 -9.24
CA GLY A 31 6.06 8.73 -8.73
C GLY A 31 7.24 8.66 -9.68
N GLY A 32 8.42 8.98 -9.16
CA GLY A 32 9.65 8.96 -9.93
C GLY A 32 10.84 9.43 -9.11
N ARG A 33 12.02 9.35 -9.72
CA ARG A 33 13.28 9.86 -9.17
C ARG A 33 13.98 10.71 -10.21
N ASP A 34 14.48 11.83 -9.72
CA ASP A 34 15.35 12.74 -10.46
C ASP A 34 16.71 12.08 -10.76
N LYS A 35 17.48 12.64 -11.71
CA LYS A 35 18.87 12.28 -12.01
C LYS A 35 19.77 12.22 -10.77
N GLN A 36 19.58 13.12 -9.80
CA GLN A 36 20.33 13.08 -8.51
C GLN A 36 19.70 12.17 -7.45
N GLY A 37 18.68 11.38 -7.81
CA GLY A 37 18.03 10.42 -6.93
C GLY A 37 16.99 11.03 -5.99
N PHE A 38 16.69 12.33 -6.07
CA PHE A 38 15.62 12.94 -5.28
C PHE A 38 14.25 12.41 -5.73
N PRO A 39 13.41 11.94 -4.78
CA PRO A 39 12.10 11.41 -5.12
C PRO A 39 11.11 12.52 -5.45
N MET A 40 10.14 12.23 -6.31
CA MET A 40 8.98 13.09 -6.54
C MET A 40 8.01 13.05 -5.34
N MET A 41 7.38 14.18 -5.03
CA MET A 41 6.35 14.26 -3.99
C MET A 41 5.07 14.91 -4.51
N GLN A 42 3.96 14.18 -4.36
CA GLN A 42 2.61 14.70 -4.66
C GLN A 42 2.34 15.98 -3.86
N GLY A 43 1.77 16.99 -4.51
CA GLY A 43 1.37 18.26 -3.89
C GLY A 43 2.42 19.36 -4.01
N VAL A 44 3.64 19.05 -4.45
CA VAL A 44 4.65 20.05 -4.81
C VAL A 44 4.47 20.38 -6.29
N LEU A 45 3.73 21.44 -6.60
CA LEU A 45 3.29 21.80 -7.97
C LEU A 45 4.38 22.51 -8.79
N THR A 46 5.59 21.97 -8.77
CA THR A 46 6.72 22.44 -9.57
C THR A 46 7.25 21.28 -10.40
N ASN A 47 7.95 21.59 -11.49
CA ASN A 47 8.82 20.61 -12.15
C ASN A 47 10.19 20.57 -11.47
N GLN A 48 10.70 21.68 -10.93
CA GLN A 48 12.01 21.77 -10.29
C GLN A 48 12.08 21.11 -8.90
N ARG A 49 13.31 21.04 -8.35
CA ARG A 49 13.57 20.60 -6.97
C ARG A 49 13.33 21.72 -5.96
N VAL A 50 12.73 21.38 -4.83
CA VAL A 50 12.43 22.31 -3.74
C VAL A 50 12.91 21.75 -2.40
N ARG A 51 13.45 22.61 -1.52
CA ARG A 51 13.84 22.25 -0.16
C ARG A 51 12.71 22.52 0.84
N LEU A 52 11.99 21.48 1.21
CA LEU A 52 10.85 21.55 2.13
C LEU A 52 11.21 21.03 3.53
N LEU A 53 10.60 21.61 4.55
CA LEU A 53 10.68 21.13 5.94
C LEU A 53 9.71 19.96 6.16
N LEU A 54 10.24 18.74 6.24
CA LEU A 54 9.43 17.52 6.36
C LEU A 54 9.26 17.06 7.81
N ASN A 55 8.10 16.46 8.10
CA ASN A 55 7.77 15.80 9.37
C ASN A 55 7.53 14.30 9.14
N LYS A 56 7.25 13.54 10.21
CA LYS A 56 6.98 12.09 10.17
C LYS A 56 5.88 11.66 9.19
N ASN A 57 4.87 12.49 8.99
CA ASN A 57 3.69 12.15 8.18
C ASN A 57 3.88 12.47 6.70
N HIS A 58 4.95 13.18 6.33
CA HIS A 58 5.25 13.47 4.94
C HIS A 58 5.95 12.29 4.25
N LYS A 59 5.66 12.14 2.95
CA LYS A 59 6.41 11.23 2.08
C LYS A 59 7.88 11.70 1.97
N CYS A 60 8.76 10.80 1.53
CA CYS A 60 10.19 11.10 1.23
C CYS A 60 11.07 11.42 2.47
N TYR A 61 10.51 11.29 3.68
CA TYR A 61 11.23 11.41 4.95
C TYR A 61 10.93 10.23 5.89
N ARG A 62 11.97 9.76 6.58
CA ARG A 62 11.85 8.79 7.68
C ARG A 62 12.43 9.44 8.93
N GLU A 63 11.56 9.65 9.91
CA GLU A 63 11.92 10.16 11.23
C GLU A 63 12.90 9.20 11.94
N ARG A 64 13.96 9.75 12.54
CA ARG A 64 14.97 8.98 13.29
C ARG A 64 14.79 9.07 14.80
N ARG A 65 14.33 10.23 15.29
CA ARG A 65 13.92 10.45 16.68
C ARG A 65 12.59 11.17 16.67
N LYS A 66 11.73 10.85 17.63
CA LYS A 66 10.38 11.39 17.73
C LYS A 66 10.39 12.92 17.80
N GLY A 67 9.57 13.58 16.99
CA GLY A 67 9.40 15.02 16.93
C GLY A 67 10.36 15.74 15.97
N ILE A 68 11.36 15.07 15.41
CA ILE A 68 12.34 15.74 14.54
C ILE A 68 11.72 16.06 13.17
N ARG A 69 11.92 17.31 12.75
CA ARG A 69 11.67 17.78 11.38
C ARG A 69 13.00 18.02 10.67
N LYS A 70 13.07 17.77 9.37
CA LYS A 70 14.30 17.98 8.58
C LYS A 70 13.98 18.65 7.25
N ARG A 71 14.74 19.69 6.87
CA ARG A 71 14.68 20.23 5.51
C ARG A 71 15.41 19.29 4.54
N LYS A 72 14.70 18.81 3.53
CA LYS A 72 15.25 17.95 2.48
C LYS A 72 14.87 18.48 1.10
N SER A 73 15.75 18.29 0.13
CA SER A 73 15.45 18.52 -1.28
C SER A 73 14.58 17.39 -1.81
N ILE A 74 13.56 17.75 -2.59
CA ILE A 74 12.55 16.85 -3.15
C ILE A 74 12.26 17.33 -4.57
N ARG A 75 11.96 16.41 -5.49
CA ARG A 75 11.48 16.75 -6.82
C ARG A 75 9.99 17.07 -6.79
N GLY A 76 9.55 18.08 -7.52
CA GLY A 76 8.13 18.36 -7.66
C GLY A 76 7.35 17.23 -8.36
N CYS A 77 6.03 17.36 -8.40
CA CYS A 77 5.14 16.33 -8.94
C CYS A 77 4.94 16.41 -10.46
N VAL A 78 5.39 17.47 -11.11
CA VAL A 78 5.30 17.65 -12.56
C VAL A 78 6.47 16.91 -13.23
N VAL A 79 6.17 16.14 -14.27
CA VAL A 79 7.16 15.37 -15.02
C VAL A 79 7.92 16.28 -15.98
N SER A 80 9.23 16.10 -16.02
CA SER A 80 10.17 16.90 -16.81
C SER A 80 11.34 16.04 -17.27
N SER A 81 12.14 16.54 -18.21
CA SER A 81 13.33 15.86 -18.74
C SER A 81 14.40 15.49 -17.70
N GLU A 82 14.47 16.17 -16.55
CA GLU A 82 15.47 15.86 -15.51
C GLU A 82 15.14 14.60 -14.69
N ILE A 83 13.96 14.01 -14.88
CA ILE A 83 13.58 12.75 -14.24
C ILE A 83 14.30 11.61 -14.92
N ASN A 84 14.99 10.77 -14.13
CA ASN A 84 15.71 9.61 -14.64
C ASN A 84 14.83 8.35 -14.62
N VAL A 85 14.04 8.16 -13.56
CA VAL A 85 13.16 7.00 -13.42
C VAL A 85 11.74 7.48 -13.18
N LEU A 86 10.79 7.05 -14.01
CA LEU A 86 9.37 7.26 -13.80
C LEU A 86 8.73 5.95 -13.33
N MET A 87 7.91 6.04 -12.28
CA MET A 87 7.19 4.90 -11.70
C MET A 87 5.72 5.00 -12.05
N MET A 88 5.18 3.98 -12.71
CA MET A 88 3.80 3.97 -13.19
C MET A 88 3.09 2.69 -12.76
N ALA A 89 1.76 2.74 -12.71
CA ALA A 89 0.90 1.59 -12.46
C ALA A 89 -0.07 1.41 -13.63
N LEU A 90 -0.23 0.18 -14.12
CA LEU A 90 -1.21 -0.16 -15.14
C LEU A 90 -2.63 0.01 -14.57
N VAL A 91 -3.47 0.78 -15.27
CA VAL A 91 -4.88 1.02 -14.91
C VAL A 91 -5.80 0.20 -15.80
N LYS A 92 -5.54 0.20 -17.11
CA LYS A 92 -6.28 -0.56 -18.11
C LYS A 92 -5.30 -1.36 -18.95
N LYS A 93 -5.52 -2.67 -19.07
CA LYS A 93 -4.77 -3.56 -19.96
C LYS A 93 -5.07 -3.16 -21.41
N GLY A 94 -4.03 -3.10 -22.24
CA GLY A 94 -4.16 -2.89 -23.68
C GLY A 94 -4.45 -4.19 -24.42
N ASP A 95 -4.19 -4.18 -25.73
CA ASP A 95 -4.56 -5.30 -26.61
C ASP A 95 -3.61 -6.50 -26.46
N LYS A 96 -2.32 -6.23 -26.19
CA LYS A 96 -1.27 -7.25 -26.02
C LYS A 96 -1.04 -7.58 -24.53
N GLU A 97 -0.63 -8.81 -24.26
CA GLU A 97 -0.13 -9.21 -22.95
C GLU A 97 1.31 -8.72 -22.76
N ILE A 98 1.63 -8.29 -21.54
CA ILE A 98 2.93 -7.78 -21.14
C ILE A 98 3.60 -8.81 -20.24
N GLU A 99 4.73 -9.33 -20.74
CA GLU A 99 5.46 -10.40 -20.07
C GLU A 99 5.84 -10.02 -18.62
N GLY A 100 5.54 -10.89 -17.66
CA GLY A 100 5.89 -10.71 -16.24
C GLY A 100 5.06 -9.66 -15.49
N LEU A 101 4.16 -8.93 -16.18
CA LEU A 101 3.22 -7.99 -15.58
C LEU A 101 1.78 -8.50 -15.61
N THR A 102 1.31 -8.97 -16.76
CA THR A 102 -0.08 -9.40 -16.93
C THR A 102 -0.28 -10.90 -16.96
N ASP A 103 0.76 -11.68 -17.23
CA ASP A 103 0.60 -13.13 -17.48
C ASP A 103 0.28 -13.90 -16.20
N ASP A 104 1.07 -13.65 -15.15
CA ASP A 104 0.97 -14.43 -13.92
C ASP A 104 0.27 -13.67 -12.77
N PRO A 105 -0.88 -14.15 -12.28
CA PRO A 105 -1.50 -13.58 -11.10
C PRO A 105 -0.68 -13.95 -9.85
N ARG A 106 -0.02 -12.96 -9.25
CA ARG A 106 0.68 -13.15 -7.96
C ARG A 106 -0.33 -13.11 -6.79
N PRO A 107 -0.52 -14.22 -6.04
CA PRO A 107 -1.47 -14.24 -4.92
C PRO A 107 -0.98 -13.40 -3.73
N ARG A 108 -1.91 -12.93 -2.92
CA ARG A 108 -1.59 -12.17 -1.70
C ARG A 108 -0.89 -13.07 -0.68
N SER A 109 0.33 -12.71 -0.30
CA SER A 109 1.11 -13.52 0.65
C SER A 109 0.59 -13.50 2.09
N LEU A 110 -0.21 -12.49 2.47
CA LEU A 110 -0.73 -12.32 3.83
C LEU A 110 -2.25 -12.12 3.80
N GLY A 111 -2.95 -12.98 4.54
CA GLY A 111 -4.38 -12.82 4.80
C GLY A 111 -4.68 -11.87 5.97
N PRO A 112 -5.96 -11.50 6.18
CA PRO A 112 -6.37 -10.68 7.30
C PRO A 112 -6.13 -11.35 8.67
N LYS A 113 -5.64 -10.57 9.64
CA LYS A 113 -5.43 -11.02 11.04
C LYS A 113 -6.62 -10.74 11.97
N ARG A 114 -7.45 -9.75 11.66
CA ARG A 114 -8.56 -9.30 12.52
C ARG A 114 -9.82 -10.13 12.25
N ALA A 115 -10.50 -10.61 13.29
CA ALA A 115 -11.70 -11.43 13.16
C ALA A 115 -12.77 -10.83 12.23
N THR A 116 -13.06 -9.53 12.37
CA THR A 116 -14.04 -8.83 11.51
C THR A 116 -13.62 -8.77 10.04
N LYS A 117 -12.32 -8.67 9.75
CA LYS A 117 -11.82 -8.68 8.37
C LYS A 117 -11.81 -10.08 7.77
N ILE A 118 -11.59 -11.12 8.60
CA ILE A 118 -11.71 -12.51 8.16
C ILE A 118 -13.16 -12.82 7.79
N ARG A 119 -14.13 -12.45 8.65
CA ARG A 119 -15.57 -12.59 8.33
C ARG A 119 -15.94 -11.91 7.03
N LYS A 120 -15.55 -10.63 6.86
CA LYS A 120 -15.82 -9.89 5.62
C LYS A 120 -15.18 -10.53 4.39
N MET A 121 -13.98 -11.10 4.51
CA MET A 121 -13.28 -11.70 3.38
C MET A 121 -13.96 -12.98 2.87
N PHE A 122 -14.50 -13.79 3.78
CA PHE A 122 -15.14 -15.07 3.45
C PHE A 122 -16.68 -15.02 3.47
N GLY A 123 -17.28 -13.85 3.68
CA GLY A 123 -18.74 -13.70 3.76
C GLY A 123 -19.37 -14.41 4.96
N LEU A 124 -18.63 -14.61 6.05
CA LEU A 124 -19.08 -15.39 7.20
C LEU A 124 -20.05 -14.60 8.09
N SER A 125 -20.97 -15.33 8.70
CA SER A 125 -21.87 -14.84 9.75
C SER A 125 -21.11 -14.61 11.08
N LYS A 126 -21.80 -14.12 12.11
CA LYS A 126 -21.16 -13.92 13.43
C LYS A 126 -21.00 -15.24 14.18
N GLU A 127 -21.93 -16.15 13.91
CA GLU A 127 -22.10 -17.49 14.46
C GLU A 127 -20.95 -18.41 14.03
N ASP A 128 -20.42 -18.19 12.82
CA ASP A 128 -19.31 -18.97 12.28
C ASP A 128 -17.98 -18.76 13.02
N ASP A 129 -17.28 -19.86 13.28
CA ASP A 129 -15.94 -19.82 13.87
C ASP A 129 -14.87 -19.44 12.84
N VAL A 130 -14.43 -18.19 12.92
CA VAL A 130 -13.38 -17.61 12.08
C VAL A 130 -12.02 -18.32 12.18
N ARG A 131 -11.77 -19.15 13.22
CA ARG A 131 -10.50 -19.87 13.39
C ARG A 131 -10.23 -20.89 12.30
N LYS A 132 -11.30 -21.48 11.74
CA LYS A 132 -11.21 -22.48 10.66
C LYS A 132 -10.79 -21.87 9.32
N PHE A 133 -11.16 -20.61 9.10
CA PHE A 133 -11.00 -19.90 7.82
C PHE A 133 -9.74 -19.02 7.75
N VAL A 134 -8.81 -19.16 8.69
CA VAL A 134 -7.57 -18.38 8.66
C VAL A 134 -6.67 -18.86 7.53
N VAL A 135 -6.24 -17.95 6.66
CA VAL A 135 -5.24 -18.24 5.63
C VAL A 135 -3.92 -18.59 6.31
N LYS A 136 -3.51 -19.85 6.20
CA LYS A 136 -2.22 -20.37 6.64
C LYS A 136 -1.23 -20.31 5.49
N ARG A 137 0.04 -20.06 5.78
CA ARG A 137 1.12 -20.12 4.78
C ARG A 137 2.17 -21.13 5.20
N MET A 138 2.72 -21.88 4.25
CA MET A 138 3.83 -22.80 4.52
C MET A 138 5.13 -22.01 4.70
N LYS A 139 6.01 -22.44 5.63
CA LYS A 139 7.38 -21.91 5.71
C LYS A 139 8.17 -22.30 4.46
N LYS A 140 9.19 -21.51 4.08
CA LYS A 140 10.10 -21.83 2.98
C LYS A 140 10.72 -23.23 3.10
N ASN A 141 10.95 -23.70 4.32
CA ASN A 141 11.55 -25.01 4.60
C ASN A 141 10.54 -26.17 4.46
N GLY A 142 9.29 -25.93 4.06
CA GLY A 142 8.25 -26.94 3.81
C GLY A 142 7.63 -27.62 5.03
N LYS A 143 8.29 -27.61 6.18
CA LYS A 143 7.90 -28.45 7.33
C LYS A 143 6.76 -27.93 8.20
N ASN A 144 6.49 -26.62 8.22
CA ASN A 144 5.57 -26.01 9.19
C ASN A 144 4.66 -24.95 8.57
N TRP A 145 3.40 -24.95 8.98
CA TRP A 145 2.42 -23.91 8.66
C TRP A 145 2.52 -22.74 9.64
N LEU A 146 2.57 -21.53 9.11
CA LEU A 146 2.47 -20.28 9.85
C LEU A 146 1.04 -19.76 9.76
N CYS A 147 0.42 -19.50 10.91
CA CYS A 147 -0.87 -18.83 11.00
C CYS A 147 -0.75 -17.50 11.77
N PRO A 148 -1.50 -16.46 11.37
CA PRO A 148 -1.61 -15.25 12.16
C PRO A 148 -2.42 -15.50 13.44
N LYS A 149 -1.91 -15.03 14.59
CA LYS A 149 -2.71 -14.96 15.83
C LYS A 149 -3.89 -14.02 15.62
N ILE A 150 -5.11 -14.55 15.60
CA ILE A 150 -6.32 -13.75 15.36
C ILE A 150 -6.47 -12.69 16.45
N GLN A 151 -6.71 -11.45 16.04
CA GLN A 151 -6.95 -10.35 16.97
C GLN A 151 -8.43 -9.97 16.98
N ARG A 152 -8.90 -9.53 18.16
CA ARG A 152 -10.30 -9.16 18.44
C ARG A 152 -11.29 -10.33 18.29
N LEU A 153 -10.82 -11.57 18.48
CA LEU A 153 -11.69 -12.72 18.68
C LEU A 153 -12.42 -12.59 20.02
N VAL A 154 -13.67 -13.03 20.08
CA VAL A 154 -14.38 -13.20 21.35
C VAL A 154 -14.00 -14.58 21.89
N THR A 155 -13.44 -14.61 23.10
CA THR A 155 -13.02 -15.83 23.79
C THR A 155 -13.40 -15.69 25.26
N ASP A 156 -13.53 -16.82 25.97
CA ASP A 156 -13.91 -16.82 27.39
C ASP A 156 -12.94 -16.02 28.25
N ARG A 157 -11.65 -16.12 27.94
CA ARG A 157 -10.59 -15.30 28.57
C ARG A 157 -10.83 -13.80 28.43
N ARG A 158 -11.49 -13.35 27.37
CA ARG A 158 -11.86 -11.94 27.16
C ARG A 158 -13.16 -11.57 27.89
N LEU A 159 -14.11 -12.50 27.95
CA LEU A 159 -15.42 -12.29 28.61
C LEU A 159 -15.30 -12.27 30.13
N ALA A 160 -14.49 -13.16 30.71
CA ALA A 160 -14.40 -13.34 32.16
C ALA A 160 -13.97 -12.06 32.93
N PRO A 161 -12.92 -11.30 32.51
CA PRO A 161 -12.57 -10.05 33.19
C PRO A 161 -13.68 -8.99 33.06
N LYS A 162 -14.37 -8.93 31.92
CA LYS A 162 -15.47 -7.99 31.70
C LYS A 162 -16.66 -8.32 32.60
N ALA A 163 -17.03 -9.59 32.72
CA ALA A 163 -18.10 -10.04 33.61
C ALA A 163 -17.78 -9.76 35.09
N LYS A 164 -16.53 -9.98 35.52
CA LYS A 164 -16.08 -9.64 36.87
C LYS A 164 -16.17 -8.14 37.14
N HIS A 165 -15.73 -7.30 36.20
CA HIS A 165 -15.81 -5.85 36.35
C HIS A 165 -17.26 -5.37 36.51
N ILE A 166 -18.17 -5.85 35.66
CA ILE A 166 -19.60 -5.53 35.75
C ILE A 166 -20.21 -5.98 37.09
N LYS A 167 -19.84 -7.17 37.58
CA LYS A 167 -20.32 -7.68 38.87
C LYS A 167 -19.86 -6.76 40.02
N ASN A 168 -18.60 -6.36 40.02
CA ASN A 168 -18.05 -5.47 41.04
C ASN A 168 -18.70 -4.07 40.98
N ASP A 169 -18.91 -3.54 39.78
CA ASP A 169 -19.57 -2.23 39.60
C ASP A 169 -21.02 -2.25 40.13
N ASN A 170 -21.72 -3.37 39.98
CA ASN A 170 -23.08 -3.54 40.51
C ASN A 170 -23.11 -3.75 42.03
N GLN A 171 -22.04 -4.26 42.64
CA GLN A 171 -21.92 -4.40 44.10
C GLN A 171 -21.56 -3.07 44.78
N ASN A 172 -20.93 -2.16 44.04
CA ASN A 172 -20.52 -0.83 44.53
C ASN A 172 -21.59 0.26 44.29
N LYS A 173 -22.72 -0.10 43.67
CA LYS A 173 -23.91 0.75 43.54
C LYS A 173 -24.90 0.40 44.64
#